data_AF-A0A813I620-F1
#
_entry.id   AF-A0A813I620-F1
#
_cell.length_a   1.000
_cell.length_b   1.000
_cell.length_c   1.000
_cell.angle_alpha   90.00
_cell.angle_beta   90.00
_cell.angle_gamma   90.00
#
_symmetry.space_group_name_H-M   'P 1'
#
loop_
_entity.id
_entity.type
_entity.pdbx_description
1 polymer ?
#
loop_
_entity_poly.entity_id
_entity_poly.type
_entity_poly.pdbx_seq_one_letter_code
_entity_poly.pdbx_strand_id
1 'polypeptide(L)'
;MPEDALERLQAHFQGQLRKLICKGLAYLDLSDVGTASQLEPALSFMKLLIERFKVRGQLEEARAAKQWLRLQGILAADVRTQVEANMEGCRSDGAQIAEGKNVPTGEDRASVKGGVYSPNVKIQSNPLVRNTGHAVILTCSKCGLELRSSWIFEHRGKVSSLVPTAGHSTCGGRYVHSDAKISVKLDAVSHLNMCPHGSLARQCVKCGGRRICAHKQRIDRCPHCLAAGYKKQTRKARIST
;
A
#
# COMPACT_ATOMS: atom_id res chain seq x y z
N MET A 1 13.56 -0.98 -30.31
CA MET A 1 12.44 -1.06 -29.33
C MET A 1 11.16 -0.99 -30.13
N PRO A 2 10.22 -1.95 -29.99
CA PRO A 2 8.95 -1.88 -30.72
C PRO A 2 8.16 -0.64 -30.27
N GLU A 3 7.51 0.03 -31.22
CA GLU A 3 6.75 1.27 -31.03
C GLU A 3 5.71 1.15 -29.89
N ASP A 4 5.03 0.01 -29.81
CA ASP A 4 4.11 -0.36 -28.73
C ASP A 4 4.71 -0.26 -27.31
N ALA A 5 6.00 -0.55 -27.16
CA ALA A 5 6.66 -0.49 -25.85
C ALA A 5 6.86 0.96 -25.40
N LEU A 6 7.17 1.86 -26.34
CA LEU A 6 7.32 3.28 -26.07
C LEU A 6 5.98 3.90 -25.68
N GLU A 7 4.91 3.58 -26.41
CA GLU A 7 3.56 4.07 -26.10
C GLU A 7 3.08 3.61 -24.72
N ARG A 8 3.29 2.33 -24.36
CA ARG A 8 2.93 1.80 -23.03
C ARG A 8 3.72 2.50 -21.92
N LEU A 9 5.01 2.75 -22.15
CA LEU A 9 5.86 3.42 -21.18
C LEU A 9 5.41 4.88 -21.00
N GLN A 10 5.14 5.59 -22.10
CA GLN A 10 4.63 6.95 -22.08
C GLN A 10 3.28 7.05 -21.38
N ALA A 11 2.34 6.16 -21.69
CA ALA A 11 1.03 6.09 -21.03
C ALA A 11 1.17 5.84 -19.51
N HIS A 12 2.09 4.95 -19.12
CA HIS A 12 2.37 4.69 -17.70
C HIS A 12 2.93 5.93 -16.99
N PHE A 13 3.94 6.58 -17.55
CA PHE A 13 4.54 7.78 -16.98
C PHE A 13 3.54 8.92 -16.88
N GLN A 14 2.78 9.18 -17.94
CA GLN A 14 1.72 10.18 -17.91
C GLN A 14 0.67 9.88 -16.83
N GLY A 15 0.32 8.61 -16.64
CA GLY A 15 -0.60 8.18 -15.58
C GLY A 15 -0.06 8.42 -14.17
N GLN A 16 1.24 8.21 -13.95
CA GLN A 16 1.91 8.48 -12.68
C GLN A 16 2.05 9.98 -12.42
N LEU A 17 2.48 10.73 -13.44
CA LEU A 17 2.65 12.19 -13.35
C LEU A 17 1.32 12.86 -13.00
N ARG A 18 0.22 12.49 -13.65
CA ARG A 18 -1.13 12.99 -13.31
C ARG A 18 -1.51 12.69 -11.86
N LYS A 19 -1.25 11.47 -11.37
CA LYS A 19 -1.51 11.11 -9.97
C LYS A 19 -0.70 11.96 -9.00
N LEU A 20 0.57 12.22 -9.31
CA LEU A 20 1.44 13.03 -8.49
C LEU A 20 0.96 14.49 -8.45
N ILE A 21 0.61 15.06 -9.59
CA ILE A 21 0.05 16.42 -9.70
C ILE A 21 -1.26 16.54 -8.92
N CYS A 22 -2.23 15.64 -9.14
CA CYS A 22 -3.49 15.67 -8.39
C CYS A 22 -3.28 15.55 -6.88
N LYS A 23 -2.27 14.77 -6.44
CA LYS A 23 -1.93 14.66 -5.01
C LYS A 23 -1.28 15.94 -4.49
N GLY A 24 -0.28 16.46 -5.19
CA GLY A 24 0.42 17.68 -4.81
C GLY A 24 -0.55 18.85 -4.66
N LEU A 25 -1.37 19.10 -5.68
CA LEU A 25 -2.37 20.17 -5.65
C LEU A 25 -3.43 19.99 -4.56
N ALA A 26 -3.76 18.76 -4.17
CA ALA A 26 -4.73 18.50 -3.11
C ALA A 26 -4.16 18.72 -1.69
N TYR A 27 -2.84 18.81 -1.54
CA TYR A 27 -2.18 19.08 -0.25
C TYR A 27 -1.62 20.49 -0.15
N LEU A 28 -1.62 21.25 -1.25
CA LEU A 28 -1.19 22.63 -1.26
C LEU A 28 -2.38 23.51 -0.91
N ASP A 29 -2.14 24.46 0.00
CA ASP A 29 -3.11 25.51 0.28
C ASP A 29 -3.07 26.53 -0.86
N LEU A 30 -3.88 26.30 -1.89
CA LEU A 30 -4.02 27.24 -3.00
C LEU A 30 -4.75 28.53 -2.58
N SER A 31 -5.25 28.60 -1.34
CA SER A 31 -5.82 29.84 -0.80
C SER A 31 -4.78 30.84 -0.30
N ASP A 32 -3.56 30.36 0.00
CA ASP A 32 -2.43 31.22 0.29
C ASP A 32 -1.98 31.97 -0.97
N VAL A 33 -1.98 33.31 -0.89
CA VAL A 33 -1.67 34.20 -2.02
C VAL A 33 -0.26 33.98 -2.54
N GLY A 34 0.70 33.69 -1.65
CA GLY A 34 2.09 33.42 -2.04
C GLY A 34 2.22 32.13 -2.84
N THR A 35 1.64 31.05 -2.32
CA THR A 35 1.61 29.73 -2.97
C THR A 35 0.87 29.77 -4.31
N ALA A 36 -0.29 30.43 -4.36
CA ALA A 36 -1.06 30.61 -5.59
C ALA A 36 -0.26 31.39 -6.65
N SER A 37 0.37 32.51 -6.26
CA SER A 37 1.16 33.34 -7.17
C SER A 37 2.35 32.58 -7.78
N GLN A 38 3.06 31.78 -6.98
CA GLN A 38 4.18 30.97 -7.47
C GLN A 38 3.75 29.85 -8.41
N LEU A 39 2.56 29.28 -8.20
CA LEU A 39 2.05 28.19 -9.01
C LEU A 39 1.24 28.65 -10.22
N GLU A 40 0.84 29.92 -10.29
CA GLU A 40 -0.08 30.42 -11.30
C GLU A 40 0.34 30.06 -12.74
N PRO A 41 1.60 30.25 -13.19
CA PRO A 41 1.99 29.88 -14.55
C PRO A 41 1.73 28.40 -14.87
N ALA A 42 1.97 27.52 -13.90
CA ALA A 42 1.74 26.08 -14.06
C ALA A 42 0.23 25.75 -14.05
N LEU A 43 -0.55 26.40 -13.17
CA LEU A 43 -2.00 26.24 -13.12
C LEU A 43 -2.67 26.72 -14.41
N SER A 44 -2.27 27.90 -14.94
CA SER A 44 -2.79 28.42 -16.21
C SER A 44 -2.44 27.49 -17.38
N PHE A 45 -1.21 26.94 -17.40
CA PHE A 45 -0.82 25.97 -18.43
C PHE A 45 -1.66 24.69 -18.37
N MET A 46 -1.93 24.15 -17.17
CA MET A 46 -2.78 22.97 -17.02
C MET A 46 -4.23 23.25 -17.44
N LYS A 47 -4.78 24.43 -17.12
CA LYS A 47 -6.10 24.87 -17.60
C LYS A 47 -6.14 24.91 -19.13
N LEU A 48 -5.12 25.51 -19.76
CA LEU A 48 -5.01 25.57 -21.22
C LEU A 48 -4.94 24.17 -21.86
N LEU A 49 -4.23 23.22 -21.26
CA LEU A 49 -4.17 21.84 -21.75
C LEU A 49 -5.54 21.16 -21.70
N ILE A 50 -6.30 21.37 -20.62
CA ILE A 50 -7.65 20.82 -20.48
C ILE A 50 -8.58 21.42 -21.53
N GLU A 51 -8.54 22.74 -21.74
CA GLU A 51 -9.37 23.40 -22.75
C GLU A 51 -9.03 22.95 -24.17
N ARG A 52 -7.73 22.83 -24.51
CA ARG A 52 -7.32 22.28 -25.80
C ARG A 52 -7.77 20.83 -26.00
N PHE A 53 -7.83 20.06 -24.93
CA PHE A 53 -8.34 18.69 -24.99
C PHE A 53 -9.84 18.69 -25.30
N LYS A 54 -10.64 19.53 -24.61
CA LYS A 54 -12.08 19.66 -24.84
C LYS A 54 -12.43 20.04 -26.28
N VAL A 55 -11.63 20.89 -26.92
CA VAL A 55 -11.82 21.25 -28.34
C VAL A 55 -11.69 20.04 -29.26
N ARG A 56 -10.86 19.04 -28.88
CA ARG A 56 -10.62 17.84 -29.68
C ARG A 56 -11.60 16.70 -29.39
N GLY A 57 -12.39 16.78 -28.31
CA GLY A 57 -13.33 15.74 -27.90
C GLY A 57 -13.78 15.88 -26.45
N GLN A 58 -14.68 15.01 -26.01
CA GLN A 58 -15.18 15.01 -24.63
C GLN A 58 -14.12 14.50 -23.65
N LEU A 59 -13.97 15.19 -22.51
CA LEU A 59 -12.97 14.83 -21.49
C LEU A 59 -13.30 13.48 -20.85
N GLU A 60 -14.59 13.16 -20.80
CA GLU A 60 -15.24 11.95 -20.31
C GLU A 60 -14.84 10.71 -21.10
N GLU A 61 -14.53 10.86 -22.39
CA GLU A 61 -14.16 9.78 -23.30
C GLU A 61 -12.65 9.50 -23.29
N ALA A 62 -11.85 10.34 -22.62
CA ALA A 62 -10.41 10.16 -22.56
C ALA A 62 -10.05 8.85 -21.83
N ARG A 63 -8.98 8.16 -22.27
CA ARG A 63 -8.41 6.98 -21.57
C ARG A 63 -8.09 7.22 -20.08
N ALA A 64 -7.97 8.49 -19.67
CA ALA A 64 -7.76 8.91 -18.29
C ALA A 64 -8.81 9.94 -17.80
N ALA A 65 -10.03 9.87 -18.31
CA ALA A 65 -11.13 10.82 -18.04
C ALA A 65 -11.27 11.17 -16.55
N LYS A 66 -11.29 10.15 -15.68
CA LYS A 66 -11.40 10.35 -14.23
C LYS A 66 -10.30 11.24 -13.63
N GLN A 67 -9.06 11.11 -14.13
CA GLN A 67 -7.95 11.92 -13.65
C GLN A 67 -8.06 13.36 -14.16
N TRP A 68 -8.47 13.53 -15.41
CA TRP A 68 -8.68 14.84 -16.02
C TRP A 68 -9.83 15.59 -15.37
N LEU A 69 -10.97 14.94 -15.16
CA LEU A 69 -12.12 15.50 -14.45
C LEU A 69 -11.76 15.90 -13.01
N ARG A 70 -10.99 15.06 -12.30
CA ARG A 70 -10.48 15.40 -10.96
C ARG A 70 -9.56 16.62 -10.99
N LEU A 71 -8.63 16.68 -11.94
CA LEU A 71 -7.73 17.82 -12.09
C LEU A 71 -8.52 19.09 -12.42
N GLN A 72 -9.50 19.00 -13.33
CA GLN A 72 -10.40 20.10 -13.66
C GLN A 72 -11.18 20.57 -12.42
N GLY A 73 -11.70 19.65 -11.59
CA GLY A 73 -12.37 19.98 -10.34
C GLY A 73 -11.47 20.74 -9.36
N ILE A 74 -10.21 20.30 -9.20
CA ILE A 74 -9.23 20.99 -8.35
C ILE A 74 -8.91 22.40 -8.89
N LEU A 75 -8.82 22.56 -10.21
CA LEU A 75 -8.50 23.84 -10.87
C LEU A 75 -9.69 24.80 -10.96
N ALA A 76 -10.92 24.27 -10.90
CA ALA A 76 -12.18 25.01 -10.96
C ALA A 76 -12.72 25.36 -9.58
N ALA A 77 -12.33 24.62 -8.53
CA ALA A 77 -12.58 25.02 -7.16
C ALA A 77 -11.84 26.35 -6.92
N ASP A 78 -12.60 27.44 -7.01
CA ASP A 78 -12.11 28.77 -6.72
C ASP A 78 -11.49 28.77 -5.32
N VAL A 79 -10.39 29.51 -5.17
CA VAL A 79 -9.51 29.57 -3.99
C VAL A 79 -10.29 29.78 -2.67
N ARG A 80 -11.52 30.29 -2.75
CA ARG A 80 -12.38 30.59 -1.60
C ARG A 80 -13.24 29.42 -1.08
N THR A 81 -13.41 28.30 -1.80
CA THR A 81 -14.46 27.31 -1.45
C THR A 81 -13.93 25.95 -0.97
N GLN A 82 -12.64 25.83 -0.62
CA GLN A 82 -12.03 24.53 -0.28
C GLN A 82 -12.28 24.00 1.15
N VAL A 83 -12.97 24.75 2.03
CA VAL A 83 -13.12 24.32 3.43
C VAL A 83 -14.21 23.26 3.62
N GLU A 84 -15.21 23.17 2.74
CA GLU A 84 -16.37 22.27 2.95
C GLU A 84 -16.41 21.04 2.02
N ALA A 85 -15.73 21.08 0.86
CA ALA A 85 -15.80 19.98 -0.12
C ALA A 85 -14.81 18.83 0.12
N ASN A 86 -13.82 19.00 1.02
CA ASN A 86 -12.69 18.07 1.14
C ASN A 86 -12.89 16.90 2.12
N MET A 87 -14.08 16.77 2.75
CA MET A 87 -14.38 15.63 3.64
C MET A 87 -15.30 14.55 3.04
N GLU A 88 -16.05 14.82 1.96
CA GLU A 88 -17.10 13.87 1.49
C GLU A 88 -16.96 13.36 0.04
N GLY A 89 -16.07 13.92 -0.78
CA GLY A 89 -16.06 13.65 -2.23
C GLY A 89 -15.03 12.63 -2.75
N CYS A 90 -14.96 11.39 -2.25
CA CYS A 90 -14.19 10.34 -2.96
C CYS A 90 -14.63 8.88 -2.68
N ARG A 91 -15.93 8.64 -2.50
CA ARG A 91 -16.48 7.28 -2.32
C ARG A 91 -17.83 7.06 -3.01
N SER A 92 -17.82 6.91 -4.32
CA SER A 92 -18.88 6.31 -5.18
C SER A 92 -18.50 6.63 -6.63
N ASP A 93 -18.61 5.81 -7.68
CA ASP A 93 -19.17 4.49 -7.94
C ASP A 93 -18.31 3.83 -9.05
N GLY A 94 -18.14 2.50 -9.06
CA GLY A 94 -19.19 1.55 -9.41
C GLY A 94 -18.99 1.10 -10.87
N ALA A 95 -17.78 0.64 -11.20
CA ALA A 95 -17.64 -0.23 -12.35
C ALA A 95 -18.28 -1.56 -11.94
N GLN A 96 -19.27 -2.02 -12.70
CA GLN A 96 -19.82 -3.37 -12.60
C GLN A 96 -18.67 -4.37 -12.83
N ILE A 97 -18.02 -4.77 -11.75
CA ILE A 97 -17.04 -5.83 -11.72
C ILE A 97 -17.67 -6.95 -10.92
N ALA A 98 -17.75 -8.10 -11.58
CA ALA A 98 -18.05 -9.43 -11.08
C ALA A 98 -18.09 -9.57 -9.54
N GLU A 99 -19.21 -10.12 -9.09
CA GLU A 99 -19.56 -10.50 -7.74
C GLU A 99 -18.38 -11.04 -6.91
N GLY A 100 -18.28 -10.56 -5.66
CA GLY A 100 -17.76 -11.40 -4.58
C GLY A 100 -16.34 -11.12 -4.05
N LYS A 101 -15.86 -9.87 -4.04
CA LYS A 101 -14.74 -9.50 -3.14
C LYS A 101 -15.22 -8.51 -2.09
N ASN A 102 -15.59 -9.02 -0.91
CA ASN A 102 -15.82 -8.22 0.28
C ASN A 102 -14.67 -7.22 0.45
N VAL A 103 -14.96 -5.94 0.22
CA VAL A 103 -14.04 -4.86 0.52
C VAL A 103 -14.00 -4.76 2.04
N PRO A 104 -12.84 -4.94 2.68
CA PRO A 104 -12.74 -4.86 4.13
C PRO A 104 -13.28 -3.51 4.59
N THR A 105 -14.26 -3.51 5.49
CA THR A 105 -14.76 -2.31 6.15
C THR A 105 -13.62 -1.67 6.94
N GLY A 106 -13.72 -0.37 7.25
CA GLY A 106 -12.61 0.39 7.87
C GLY A 106 -12.09 -0.19 9.18
N GLU A 107 -12.90 -1.01 9.87
CA GLU A 107 -12.59 -1.69 11.12
C GLU A 107 -11.57 -2.84 10.98
N ASP A 108 -11.43 -3.39 9.77
CA ASP A 108 -10.48 -4.46 9.47
C ASP A 108 -9.04 -3.95 9.22
N ARG A 109 -8.78 -2.66 9.42
CA ARG A 109 -7.46 -2.07 9.20
C ARG A 109 -6.69 -1.93 10.50
N ALA A 110 -5.39 -2.23 10.42
CA ALA A 110 -4.47 -1.87 11.48
C ALA A 110 -4.49 -0.34 11.64
N SER A 111 -4.44 0.13 12.88
CA SER A 111 -4.55 1.55 13.20
C SER A 111 -3.44 1.99 14.16
N VAL A 112 -3.09 3.27 14.07
CA VAL A 112 -2.22 3.95 15.02
C VAL A 112 -3.00 5.17 15.50
N LYS A 113 -3.45 5.16 16.75
CA LYS A 113 -4.22 6.27 17.36
C LYS A 113 -3.45 6.77 18.58
N GLY A 114 -3.14 8.07 18.64
CA GLY A 114 -2.39 8.66 19.75
C GLY A 114 -1.03 8.00 19.99
N GLY A 115 -0.34 7.55 18.93
CA GLY A 115 0.93 6.83 19.04
C GLY A 115 0.81 5.39 19.53
N VAL A 116 -0.41 4.86 19.73
CA VAL A 116 -0.65 3.47 20.12
C VAL A 116 -1.07 2.65 18.90
N TYR A 117 -0.34 1.57 18.65
CA TYR A 117 -0.59 0.64 17.56
C TYR A 117 -1.59 -0.46 17.94
N SER A 118 -2.56 -0.69 17.06
CA SER A 118 -3.48 -1.82 17.12
C SER A 118 -3.50 -2.57 15.77
N PRO A 119 -3.14 -3.86 15.73
CA PRO A 119 -3.20 -4.68 14.52
C PRO A 119 -4.66 -4.90 14.09
N ASN A 120 -4.87 -5.31 12.84
CA ASN A 120 -6.22 -5.65 12.37
C ASN A 120 -6.79 -6.91 13.04
N VAL A 121 -8.12 -7.07 13.01
CA VAL A 121 -8.87 -8.20 13.61
C VAL A 121 -8.32 -9.55 13.16
N LYS A 122 -7.94 -9.70 11.89
CA LYS A 122 -7.38 -10.95 11.35
C LYS A 122 -6.01 -11.32 11.93
N ILE A 123 -5.22 -10.32 12.31
CA ILE A 123 -3.94 -10.53 12.99
C ILE A 123 -4.18 -10.80 14.47
N GLN A 124 -5.14 -10.10 15.09
CA GLN A 124 -5.55 -10.34 16.48
C GLN A 124 -6.08 -11.75 16.71
N SER A 125 -6.79 -12.32 15.72
CA SER A 125 -7.34 -13.69 15.81
C SER A 125 -6.30 -14.81 15.64
N ASN A 126 -5.03 -14.48 15.42
CA ASN A 126 -3.97 -15.48 15.35
C ASN A 126 -3.64 -16.00 16.77
N PRO A 127 -3.68 -17.32 17.03
CA PRO A 127 -3.41 -17.89 18.37
C PRO A 127 -2.02 -17.58 18.95
N LEU A 128 -1.05 -17.23 18.10
CA LEU A 128 0.31 -16.86 18.50
C LEU A 128 0.47 -15.36 18.77
N VAL A 129 -0.60 -14.58 18.57
CA VAL A 129 -0.64 -13.14 18.82
C VAL A 129 -1.46 -12.90 20.08
N ARG A 130 -0.92 -12.10 21.00
CA ARG A 130 -1.61 -11.70 22.23
C ARG A 130 -1.33 -10.26 22.60
N ASN A 131 -2.28 -9.65 23.28
CA ASN A 131 -2.09 -8.34 23.89
C ASN A 131 -1.61 -8.54 25.33
N THR A 132 -0.48 -7.96 25.69
CA THR A 132 0.11 -8.09 27.04
C THR A 132 -0.42 -7.05 28.01
N GLY A 133 -1.10 -6.00 27.55
CA GLY A 133 -1.40 -4.79 28.34
C GLY A 133 -0.17 -3.90 28.61
N HIS A 134 1.03 -4.47 28.61
CA HIS A 134 2.29 -3.75 28.77
C HIS A 134 2.80 -3.25 27.41
N ALA A 135 2.59 -1.95 27.15
CA ALA A 135 3.03 -1.33 25.93
C ALA A 135 4.56 -1.21 25.88
N VAL A 136 5.13 -1.67 24.77
CA VAL A 136 6.53 -1.55 24.42
C VAL A 136 6.72 -0.33 23.52
N ILE A 137 7.77 0.45 23.77
CA ILE A 137 8.13 1.61 22.95
C ILE A 137 9.02 1.15 21.79
N LEU A 138 8.59 1.49 20.58
CA LEU A 138 9.29 1.27 19.33
C LEU A 138 9.65 2.62 18.72
N THR A 139 10.83 2.75 18.13
CA THR A 139 11.27 3.99 17.51
C THR A 139 11.39 3.83 16.00
N CYS A 140 11.00 4.86 15.26
CA CYS A 140 11.19 4.88 13.82
C CYS A 140 12.68 5.06 13.48
N SER A 141 13.26 4.10 12.76
CA SER A 141 14.66 4.12 12.30
C SER A 141 15.09 5.32 11.46
N LYS A 142 14.15 6.14 10.97
CA LYS A 142 14.47 7.33 10.15
C LYS A 142 14.27 8.66 10.88
N CYS A 143 13.19 8.80 11.65
CA CYS A 143 12.80 10.09 12.24
C CYS A 143 12.65 10.04 13.77
N GLY A 144 12.96 8.91 14.40
CA GLY A 144 12.90 8.75 15.86
C GLY A 144 11.48 8.66 16.45
N LEU A 145 10.42 8.88 15.67
CA LEU A 145 9.03 8.88 16.16
C LEU A 145 8.73 7.61 16.96
N GLU A 146 8.18 7.80 18.16
CA GLU A 146 7.80 6.71 19.05
C GLU A 146 6.44 6.12 18.67
N LEU A 147 6.36 4.79 18.77
CA LEU A 147 5.14 4.02 18.60
C LEU A 147 5.05 3.02 19.76
N ARG A 148 3.91 3.02 20.45
CA ARG A 148 3.63 2.11 21.55
C ARG A 148 2.86 0.91 21.03
N SER A 149 3.34 -0.29 21.32
CA SER A 149 2.67 -1.54 20.94
C SER A 149 2.57 -2.48 22.15
N SER A 150 1.36 -2.84 22.56
CA SER A 150 1.12 -3.88 23.57
C SER A 150 0.87 -5.26 22.94
N TRP A 151 1.05 -5.38 21.63
CA TRP A 151 0.80 -6.61 20.88
C TRP A 151 2.10 -7.36 20.62
N ILE A 152 2.15 -8.62 21.06
CA ILE A 152 3.29 -9.50 20.85
C ILE A 152 2.90 -10.70 20.01
N PHE A 153 3.87 -11.23 19.30
CA PHE A 153 3.84 -12.53 18.65
C PHE A 153 4.82 -13.45 19.36
N GLU A 154 4.33 -14.58 19.86
CA GLU A 154 5.15 -15.56 20.55
C GLU A 154 5.14 -16.89 19.81
N HIS A 155 6.34 -17.43 19.55
CA HIS A 155 6.47 -18.72 18.90
C HIS A 155 7.76 -19.41 19.34
N ARG A 156 7.63 -20.61 19.93
CA ARG A 156 8.73 -21.42 20.48
C ARG A 156 9.57 -20.66 21.51
N GLY A 157 8.91 -20.02 22.47
CA GLY A 157 9.56 -19.24 23.54
C GLY A 157 10.24 -17.95 23.07
N LYS A 158 10.18 -17.62 21.77
CA LYS A 158 10.66 -16.34 21.25
C LYS A 158 9.51 -15.35 21.19
N VAL A 159 9.66 -14.24 21.89
CA VAL A 159 8.71 -13.13 21.90
C VAL A 159 9.18 -12.04 20.95
N SER A 160 8.26 -11.51 20.14
CA SER A 160 8.50 -10.38 19.26
C SER A 160 7.37 -9.37 19.37
N SER A 161 7.69 -8.08 19.42
CA SER A 161 6.65 -7.03 19.35
C SER A 161 6.13 -6.88 17.93
N LEU A 162 4.81 -6.80 17.76
CA LEU A 162 4.19 -6.57 16.46
C LEU A 162 4.34 -5.10 16.04
N VAL A 163 4.67 -4.90 14.77
CA VAL A 163 4.83 -3.58 14.15
C VAL A 163 4.08 -3.50 12.82
N PRO A 164 3.62 -2.30 12.41
CA PRO A 164 2.96 -2.11 11.12
C PRO A 164 3.84 -2.54 9.94
N THR A 165 3.29 -3.33 9.02
CA THR A 165 3.99 -3.78 7.79
C THR A 165 4.40 -2.60 6.91
N ALA A 166 3.61 -1.53 6.89
CA ALA A 166 3.90 -0.31 6.14
C ALA A 166 5.00 0.56 6.78
N GLY A 167 5.42 0.26 8.02
CA GLY A 167 6.31 1.13 8.79
C GLY A 167 5.64 2.46 9.16
N HIS A 168 6.45 3.49 9.36
CA HIS A 168 5.97 4.85 9.59
C HIS A 168 5.50 5.47 8.28
N SER A 169 4.22 5.82 8.17
CA SER A 169 3.58 6.32 6.94
C SER A 169 4.22 7.57 6.37
N THR A 170 4.73 8.47 7.21
CA THR A 170 5.25 9.77 6.79
C THR A 170 6.64 9.67 6.15
N CYS A 171 7.57 8.94 6.77
CA CYS A 171 8.95 8.84 6.28
C CYS A 171 9.31 7.48 5.65
N GLY A 172 8.41 6.50 5.70
CA GLY A 172 8.64 5.12 5.25
C GLY A 172 9.71 4.38 6.06
N GLY A 173 10.03 4.86 7.27
CA GLY A 173 10.99 4.22 8.17
C GLY A 173 10.39 2.99 8.84
N ARG A 174 11.24 2.03 9.22
CA ARG A 174 10.81 0.85 9.98
C ARG A 174 10.84 1.14 11.46
N TYR A 175 9.88 0.59 12.21
CA TYR A 175 9.92 0.62 13.66
C TYR A 175 10.87 -0.46 14.17
N VAL A 176 11.77 -0.06 15.06
CA VAL A 176 12.72 -0.92 15.76
C VAL A 176 12.49 -0.79 17.26
N HIS A 177 12.93 -1.78 18.03
CA HIS A 177 12.88 -1.71 19.48
C HIS A 177 14.04 -0.86 20.00
N SER A 178 13.82 -0.07 21.06
CA SER A 178 14.90 0.69 21.73
C SER A 178 15.87 -0.24 22.47
N ASP A 179 15.35 -1.23 23.20
CA ASP A 179 16.12 -2.34 23.74
C ASP A 179 16.42 -3.41 22.68
N ALA A 180 17.70 -3.71 22.43
CA ALA A 180 18.12 -4.68 21.40
C ALA A 180 17.68 -6.13 21.69
N LYS A 181 17.19 -6.42 22.90
CA LYS A 181 16.81 -7.78 23.33
C LYS A 181 15.47 -8.25 22.75
N ILE A 182 14.56 -7.34 22.41
CA ILE A 182 13.23 -7.69 21.91
C ILE A 182 13.20 -7.56 20.39
N SER A 183 12.95 -8.68 19.71
CA SER A 183 12.81 -8.70 18.26
C SER A 183 11.49 -8.08 17.81
N VAL A 184 11.45 -7.47 16.63
CA VAL A 184 10.22 -6.94 16.02
C VAL A 184 9.71 -7.87 14.92
N LYS A 185 8.39 -7.95 14.76
CA LYS A 185 7.73 -8.76 13.74
C LYS A 185 6.66 -7.96 13.01
N LEU A 186 6.66 -8.00 11.68
CA LEU A 186 5.64 -7.31 10.88
C LEU A 186 4.27 -7.99 11.05
N ASP A 187 3.21 -7.20 11.15
CA ASP A 187 1.80 -7.61 11.20
C ASP A 187 1.23 -8.15 9.88
N ALA A 188 2.05 -8.85 9.10
CA ALA A 188 1.62 -9.51 7.89
C ALA A 188 1.23 -10.96 8.18
N VAL A 189 0.03 -11.39 7.79
CA VAL A 189 -0.43 -12.79 7.94
C VAL A 189 0.59 -13.78 7.41
N SER A 190 1.28 -13.45 6.31
CA SER A 190 2.30 -14.31 5.71
C SER A 190 3.58 -14.50 6.56
N HIS A 191 3.78 -13.66 7.57
CA HIS A 191 4.90 -13.68 8.51
C HIS A 191 4.51 -14.27 9.88
N LEU A 192 3.22 -14.29 10.20
CA LEU A 192 2.68 -14.83 11.46
C LEU A 192 2.04 -16.22 11.31
N ASN A 193 1.80 -16.67 10.08
CA ASN A 193 1.23 -18.00 9.81
C ASN A 193 2.29 -19.10 9.98
N MET A 194 2.43 -19.58 11.21
CA MET A 194 3.26 -20.72 11.58
C MET A 194 2.42 -22.00 11.60
N CYS A 195 2.98 -23.08 11.06
CA CYS A 195 2.36 -24.41 11.14
C CYS A 195 2.74 -25.13 12.44
N PRO A 196 2.08 -26.25 12.79
CA PRO A 196 2.42 -27.07 13.97
C PRO A 196 3.86 -27.57 13.99
N HIS A 197 4.50 -27.73 12.82
CA HIS A 197 5.93 -28.07 12.72
C HIS A 197 6.87 -26.89 13.05
N GLY A 198 6.32 -25.76 13.49
CA GLY A 198 6.98 -24.51 13.88
C GLY A 198 7.85 -23.87 12.79
N SER A 199 7.46 -24.07 11.54
CA SER A 199 7.95 -23.31 10.39
C SER A 199 6.83 -22.43 9.84
N LEU A 200 7.16 -21.38 9.08
CA LEU A 200 6.15 -20.65 8.32
C LEU A 200 5.39 -21.64 7.42
N ALA A 201 4.06 -21.65 7.47
CA ALA A 201 3.24 -22.62 6.73
C ALA A 201 3.58 -22.64 5.23
N ARG A 202 3.86 -21.47 4.66
CA ARG A 202 4.31 -21.33 3.26
C ARG A 202 5.66 -21.96 2.93
N GLN A 203 6.51 -22.24 3.92
CA GLN A 203 7.88 -22.77 3.79
C GLN A 203 8.04 -24.16 4.41
N CYS A 204 7.01 -24.70 5.07
CA CYS A 204 7.10 -25.99 5.73
C CYS A 204 7.07 -27.12 4.70
N VAL A 205 8.13 -27.94 4.68
CA VAL A 205 8.25 -29.13 3.81
C VAL A 205 7.16 -30.16 4.14
N LYS A 206 6.96 -30.43 5.45
CA LYS A 206 5.97 -31.41 5.92
C LYS A 206 4.54 -31.04 5.56
N CYS A 207 4.20 -29.75 5.54
CA CYS A 207 2.88 -29.27 5.11
C CYS A 207 2.75 -29.11 3.59
N GLY A 208 3.79 -29.39 2.80
CA GLY A 208 3.78 -29.11 1.36
C GLY A 208 3.58 -27.63 1.03
N GLY A 209 4.15 -26.73 1.84
CA GLY A 209 3.93 -25.29 1.72
C GLY A 209 4.18 -24.74 0.31
N ARG A 210 3.60 -23.59 -0.03
CA ARG A 210 3.69 -23.00 -1.39
C ARG A 210 5.10 -22.74 -1.93
N ARG A 211 6.13 -22.76 -1.08
CA ARG A 211 7.55 -22.62 -1.45
C ARG A 211 8.25 -23.98 -1.59
N ILE A 212 7.52 -25.08 -1.55
CA ILE A 212 8.03 -26.44 -1.73
C ILE A 212 7.77 -26.86 -3.17
N CYS A 213 8.82 -27.33 -3.86
CA CYS A 213 8.73 -27.82 -5.23
C CYS A 213 8.26 -29.29 -5.28
N ALA A 214 8.04 -29.81 -6.48
CA ALA A 214 7.68 -31.23 -6.69
C ALA A 214 8.75 -32.19 -6.11
N HIS A 215 10.01 -31.77 -6.05
CA HIS A 215 11.10 -32.53 -5.45
C HIS A 215 11.12 -32.50 -3.91
N LYS A 216 10.03 -32.06 -3.26
CA LYS A 216 9.88 -31.98 -1.78
C LYS A 216 10.94 -31.12 -1.08
N GLN A 217 11.57 -30.21 -1.80
CA GLN A 217 12.56 -29.26 -1.27
C GLN A 217 12.04 -27.83 -1.41
N ARG A 218 12.62 -26.90 -0.66
CA ARG A 218 12.34 -25.47 -0.84
C ARG A 218 12.81 -25.04 -2.24
N ILE A 219 11.96 -24.33 -2.98
CA ILE A 219 12.25 -23.90 -4.37
C ILE A 219 13.58 -23.13 -4.44
N ASP A 220 13.84 -22.26 -3.45
CA ASP A 220 15.06 -21.46 -3.34
C ASP A 220 16.31 -22.26 -2.94
N ARG A 221 16.17 -23.55 -2.62
CA ARG A 221 17.25 -24.45 -2.19
C ARG A 221 17.33 -25.75 -2.99
N CYS A 222 16.46 -25.94 -3.98
CA CYS A 222 16.38 -27.18 -4.74
C CYS A 222 17.35 -27.13 -5.93
N PRO A 223 18.37 -28.02 -6.01
CA PRO A 223 19.36 -27.99 -7.09
C PRO A 223 18.72 -28.08 -8.48
N HIS A 224 17.74 -28.97 -8.64
CA HIS A 224 17.01 -29.11 -9.91
C HIS A 224 16.25 -27.84 -10.31
N CYS A 225 15.63 -27.13 -9.35
CA CYS A 225 14.91 -25.89 -9.65
C CYS A 225 15.87 -24.72 -9.94
N LEU A 226 17.02 -24.68 -9.27
CA LEU A 226 18.05 -23.68 -9.52
C LEU A 226 18.67 -23.89 -10.91
N ALA A 227 19.01 -25.13 -11.27
CA ALA A 227 19.56 -25.49 -12.56
C ALA A 227 18.58 -25.24 -13.72
N ALA A 228 17.29 -25.53 -13.53
CA ALA A 228 16.24 -25.23 -14.51
C ALA A 228 15.96 -23.72 -14.68
N GLY A 229 16.70 -22.86 -13.99
CA GLY A 229 16.55 -21.41 -14.05
C GLY A 229 15.13 -20.99 -13.67
N TYR A 230 14.58 -21.52 -12.57
CA TYR A 230 13.23 -21.24 -12.11
C TYR A 230 12.99 -19.72 -11.97
N LYS A 231 12.61 -19.08 -13.08
CA LYS A 231 12.02 -17.74 -13.11
C LYS A 231 10.75 -17.89 -12.32
N LYS A 232 10.60 -17.14 -11.21
CA LYS A 232 9.40 -17.16 -10.33
C LYS A 232 8.13 -17.31 -11.16
N GLN A 233 7.66 -18.54 -11.41
CA GLN A 233 6.48 -18.74 -12.23
C GLN A 233 5.31 -18.25 -11.38
N THR A 234 4.87 -17.03 -11.66
CA THR A 234 3.71 -16.43 -11.03
C THR A 234 2.48 -17.20 -11.48
N ARG A 235 2.13 -18.29 -10.78
CA ARG A 235 0.81 -18.93 -10.59
C ARG A 235 -0.22 -18.95 -11.75
N LYS A 236 0.11 -18.69 -13.01
CA LYS A 236 -0.86 -18.68 -14.12
C LYS A 236 -1.17 -20.06 -14.69
N ALA A 237 -0.51 -21.13 -14.24
CA ALA A 237 -0.61 -22.46 -14.85
C ALA A 237 -1.11 -23.57 -13.91
N ARG A 238 -2.02 -23.29 -12.96
CA ARG A 238 -2.51 -24.32 -12.01
C ARG A 238 -4.03 -24.41 -11.82
N ILE A 239 -4.80 -24.02 -12.84
CA ILE A 239 -6.24 -24.33 -12.93
C ILE A 239 -6.47 -24.99 -14.30
N SER A 240 -6.06 -26.25 -14.44
CA SER A 240 -6.35 -27.09 -15.60
C SER A 240 -6.23 -28.56 -15.18
N THR A 241 -7.13 -28.99 -14.30
CA THR A 241 -7.46 -30.39 -13.98
C THR A 241 -8.74 -30.38 -13.17
#